data_AF-A0A022Q5F1-F1
#
_entry.id   AF-A0A022Q5F1-F1
#
_cell.length_a   1.000
_cell.length_b   1.000
_cell.length_c   1.000
_cell.angle_alpha   90.00
_cell.angle_beta   90.00
_cell.angle_gamma   90.00
#
_symmetry.space_group_name_H-M   'P 1'
#
loop_
_entity.id
_entity.type
_entity.pdbx_description
1 polymer ?
#
loop_
_entity_poly.entity_id
_entity_poly.type
_entity_poly.pdbx_seq_one_letter_code
_entity_poly.pdbx_strand_id
1 'polypeptide(L)'
;MPALLRAATVAFLLTIGAFLPRAAPKSTIEPCSNSDTCSALVGYTLYTDLKVSEVASLFSVDPISLLLTNAIVISYPDVENHILPSQLFLRVPIPCSCIDGIRKSGTVSYKTRPSDTLSSISSAVYGGLVSADQIKEANPKADLSDPSVIGVGTQLSIPLPCTCFNNTDNNLPAVYMSYVVKDVDTLAGIAARYVTTVSDLMNVNALGSADIEDGDILAIPLSACASNFPTYAKDYGLVVPNGSYAIAASHCVQCSCGPGSRNLYCMPASLAVSCSSMQCRNSNLMLGNLTAQLSSAGCNVTSCSYSGFVNGTISTTLSTSLQPRCPGSQLFPLLSAPPTVVPNTFFSPAQSPSESGGFPTSNPNVVPSTGAVQGFAPVGGPAGSASGGSSGSCSLMNHLSSFPVMLMLGLAMKFVLSL
;
A
#
# COMPACT_ATOMS: atom_id res chain seq x y z
N MET A 1 49.58 24.32 -24.52
CA MET A 1 49.27 22.90 -24.23
C MET A 1 48.66 22.61 -22.83
N PRO A 2 48.79 23.41 -21.75
CA PRO A 2 48.20 23.03 -20.45
C PRO A 2 46.70 23.34 -20.29
N ALA A 3 46.14 24.24 -21.09
CA ALA A 3 44.72 24.63 -21.00
C ALA A 3 43.76 23.59 -21.62
N LEU A 4 44.17 22.94 -22.72
CA LEU A 4 43.39 21.90 -23.40
C LEU A 4 43.26 20.62 -22.54
N LEU A 5 44.30 20.29 -21.77
CA LEU A 5 44.31 19.12 -20.89
C LEU A 5 43.37 19.30 -19.68
N ARG A 6 43.24 20.54 -19.17
CA ARG A 6 42.28 20.89 -18.11
C ARG A 6 40.83 20.87 -18.60
N ALA A 7 40.57 21.32 -19.82
CA ALA A 7 39.23 21.27 -20.40
C ALA A 7 38.77 19.83 -20.66
N ALA A 8 39.67 18.97 -21.15
CA ALA A 8 39.37 17.56 -21.40
C ALA A 8 39.11 16.76 -20.10
N THR A 9 39.86 17.04 -19.03
CA THR A 9 39.68 16.37 -17.73
C THR A 9 38.40 16.80 -17.00
N VAL A 10 38.00 18.07 -17.10
CA VAL A 10 36.72 18.56 -16.56
C VAL A 10 35.54 17.99 -17.35
N ALA A 11 35.64 17.93 -18.69
CA ALA A 11 34.61 17.31 -19.52
C ALA A 11 34.47 15.79 -19.24
N PHE A 12 35.58 15.09 -19.00
CA PHE A 12 35.59 13.66 -18.65
C PHE A 12 35.01 13.38 -17.26
N LEU A 13 35.22 14.26 -16.27
CA LEU A 13 34.59 14.14 -14.95
C LEU A 13 33.09 14.46 -14.98
N LEU A 14 32.66 15.40 -15.83
CA LEU A 14 31.24 15.70 -16.05
C LEU A 14 30.51 14.56 -16.79
N THR A 15 31.17 13.86 -17.72
CA THR A 15 30.57 12.69 -18.38
C THR A 15 30.52 11.47 -17.47
N ILE A 16 31.51 11.25 -16.58
CA ILE A 16 31.46 10.17 -15.59
C ILE A 16 30.32 10.39 -14.57
N GLY A 17 30.05 11.64 -14.17
CA GLY A 17 28.91 11.98 -13.31
C GLY A 17 27.54 11.71 -13.94
N ALA A 18 27.46 11.61 -15.28
CA ALA A 18 26.21 11.33 -16.01
C ALA A 18 25.95 9.83 -16.25
N PHE A 19 26.92 8.96 -15.94
CA PHE A 19 26.85 7.51 -16.15
C PHE A 19 27.08 6.73 -14.86
N LEU A 20 26.65 7.26 -13.71
CA LEU A 20 26.38 6.38 -12.57
C LEU A 20 25.22 5.47 -12.97
N PRO A 21 25.39 4.13 -12.99
CA PRO A 21 24.28 3.23 -13.23
C PRO A 21 23.28 3.46 -12.10
N ARG A 22 22.15 4.10 -12.42
CA ARG A 22 21.03 4.22 -11.50
C ARG A 22 20.55 2.78 -11.26
N ALA A 23 20.57 2.35 -10.00
CA ALA A 23 20.10 1.02 -9.67
C ALA A 23 18.67 0.88 -10.20
N ALA A 24 18.35 -0.27 -10.79
CA ALA A 24 16.99 -0.52 -11.23
C ALA A 24 16.07 -0.51 -10.00
N PRO A 25 14.89 0.13 -10.08
CA PRO A 25 13.96 0.16 -8.96
C PRO A 25 13.64 -1.26 -8.52
N LYS A 26 13.75 -1.50 -7.21
CA LYS A 26 13.47 -2.79 -6.59
C LYS A 26 11.95 -2.96 -6.50
N SER A 27 11.44 -4.16 -6.74
CA SER A 27 10.04 -4.49 -6.51
C SER A 27 9.92 -5.79 -5.74
N THR A 28 9.01 -5.84 -4.79
CA THR A 28 8.64 -7.13 -4.16
C THR A 28 7.92 -8.01 -5.18
N ILE A 29 8.35 -9.26 -5.25
CA ILE A 29 7.77 -10.29 -6.12
C ILE A 29 7.28 -11.43 -5.24
N GLU A 30 5.98 -11.69 -5.25
CA GLU A 30 5.42 -12.90 -4.63
C GLU A 30 5.34 -14.02 -5.68
N PRO A 31 6.14 -15.09 -5.54
CA PRO A 31 6.00 -16.27 -6.38
C PRO A 31 4.70 -17.01 -6.03
N CYS A 32 4.06 -17.60 -7.02
CA CYS A 32 2.81 -18.34 -6.85
C CYS A 32 2.78 -19.58 -7.74
N SER A 33 2.01 -20.58 -7.32
CA SER A 33 1.82 -21.83 -8.09
C SER A 33 0.36 -22.20 -8.28
N ASN A 34 -0.54 -21.61 -7.50
CA ASN A 34 -1.97 -21.87 -7.57
C ASN A 34 -2.65 -20.81 -8.43
N SER A 35 -3.77 -21.16 -9.06
CA SER A 35 -4.63 -20.23 -9.80
C SER A 35 -5.51 -19.35 -8.90
N ASP A 36 -5.17 -19.23 -7.61
CA ASP A 36 -5.98 -18.52 -6.63
C ASP A 36 -5.93 -17.00 -6.88
N THR A 37 -7.03 -16.32 -6.60
CA THR A 37 -7.12 -14.85 -6.67
C THR A 37 -7.29 -14.27 -5.28
N CYS A 38 -6.80 -13.06 -5.09
CA CYS A 38 -6.87 -12.35 -3.82
C CYS A 38 -7.05 -10.85 -4.08
N SER A 39 -7.53 -10.13 -3.07
CA SER A 39 -7.65 -8.67 -3.12
C SER A 39 -6.33 -8.06 -2.66
N ALA A 40 -5.75 -7.22 -3.50
CA ALA A 40 -4.58 -6.41 -3.18
C ALA A 40 -4.90 -4.94 -3.48
N LEU A 41 -4.05 -4.04 -3.00
CA LEU A 41 -4.15 -2.62 -3.31
C LEU A 41 -2.93 -2.16 -4.10
N VAL A 42 -3.13 -1.12 -4.90
CA VAL A 42 -2.02 -0.31 -5.43
C VAL A 42 -2.16 1.12 -4.93
N GLY A 43 -1.05 1.69 -4.48
CA GLY A 43 -0.95 3.10 -4.15
C GLY A 43 -0.72 3.91 -5.41
N TYR A 44 -1.70 4.73 -5.78
CA TYR A 44 -1.68 5.51 -7.02
C TYR A 44 -1.84 6.99 -6.73
N THR A 45 -0.98 7.81 -7.32
CA THR A 45 -1.08 9.29 -7.23
C THR A 45 -1.60 9.82 -8.56
N LEU A 46 -2.65 10.63 -8.52
CA LEU A 46 -3.24 11.21 -9.73
C LEU A 46 -2.27 12.17 -10.42
N TYR A 47 -1.96 11.92 -11.70
CA TYR A 47 -1.09 12.79 -12.50
C TYR A 47 -1.78 14.09 -12.92
N THR A 48 -3.11 14.11 -12.97
CA THR A 48 -3.95 15.26 -13.33
C THR A 48 -5.30 15.13 -12.62
N ASP A 49 -6.10 16.18 -12.67
CA ASP A 49 -7.49 16.13 -12.25
C ASP A 49 -8.26 15.13 -13.14
N LEU A 50 -8.86 14.11 -12.54
CA LEU A 50 -9.57 13.03 -13.24
C LEU A 50 -10.92 12.76 -12.60
N LYS A 51 -11.90 12.34 -13.40
CA LYS A 51 -13.16 11.84 -12.87
C LYS A 51 -12.97 10.49 -12.18
N VAL A 52 -13.79 10.19 -11.17
CA VAL A 52 -13.81 8.87 -10.52
C VAL A 52 -13.97 7.75 -11.55
N SER A 53 -14.87 7.93 -12.54
CA SER A 53 -15.07 6.96 -13.64
C SER A 53 -13.81 6.74 -14.49
N GLU A 54 -13.02 7.77 -14.73
CA GLU A 54 -11.77 7.67 -15.50
C GLU A 54 -10.71 6.89 -14.73
N VAL A 55 -10.53 7.19 -13.44
CA VAL A 55 -9.60 6.45 -12.57
C VAL A 55 -10.06 5.00 -12.43
N ALA A 56 -11.35 4.76 -12.21
CA ALA A 56 -11.92 3.43 -12.13
C ALA A 56 -11.67 2.61 -13.40
N SER A 57 -11.84 3.23 -14.58
CA SER A 57 -11.56 2.61 -15.88
C SER A 57 -10.08 2.28 -16.07
N LEU A 58 -9.16 3.11 -15.55
CA LEU A 58 -7.72 2.91 -15.68
C LEU A 58 -7.23 1.62 -15.00
N PHE A 59 -7.92 1.22 -13.93
CA PHE A 59 -7.60 0.03 -13.14
C PHE A 59 -8.62 -1.12 -13.32
N SER A 60 -9.61 -0.96 -14.20
CA SER A 60 -10.73 -1.91 -14.35
C SER A 60 -11.45 -2.22 -13.02
N VAL A 61 -11.68 -1.20 -12.19
CA VAL A 61 -12.31 -1.34 -10.86
C VAL A 61 -13.69 -0.69 -10.81
N ASP A 62 -14.49 -1.06 -9.81
CA ASP A 62 -15.78 -0.42 -9.54
C ASP A 62 -15.58 0.98 -8.91
N PRO A 63 -16.21 2.05 -9.44
CA PRO A 63 -16.07 3.41 -8.93
C PRO A 63 -16.43 3.56 -7.45
N ILE A 64 -17.45 2.83 -6.99
CA ILE A 64 -17.90 2.87 -5.59
C ILE A 64 -16.85 2.21 -4.70
N SER A 65 -16.33 1.06 -5.10
CA SER A 65 -15.26 0.35 -4.39
C SER A 65 -13.98 1.18 -4.28
N LEU A 66 -13.63 1.92 -5.34
CA LEU A 66 -12.50 2.86 -5.33
C LEU A 66 -12.65 3.93 -4.24
N LEU A 67 -13.82 4.56 -4.14
CA LEU A 67 -14.07 5.61 -3.14
C LEU A 67 -14.13 5.06 -1.72
N LEU A 68 -14.81 3.93 -1.52
CA LEU A 68 -14.95 3.27 -0.22
C LEU A 68 -13.61 2.79 0.34
N THR A 69 -12.72 2.29 -0.51
CA THR A 69 -11.35 1.89 -0.12
C THR A 69 -10.55 3.08 0.42
N ASN A 70 -10.88 4.29 -0.02
CA ASN A 70 -10.26 5.56 0.37
C ASN A 70 -11.07 6.33 1.41
N ALA A 71 -12.11 5.73 1.96
CA ALA A 71 -13.02 6.37 2.90
C ALA A 71 -13.58 7.73 2.39
N ILE A 72 -13.80 7.85 1.08
CA ILE A 72 -14.40 9.03 0.45
C ILE A 72 -15.90 8.81 0.33
N VAL A 73 -16.69 9.71 0.90
CA VAL A 73 -18.16 9.72 0.74
C VAL A 73 -18.55 10.80 -0.24
N ILE A 74 -19.27 10.40 -1.27
CA ILE A 74 -19.86 11.30 -2.26
C ILE A 74 -21.35 11.01 -2.30
N SER A 75 -22.16 12.07 -2.21
CA SER A 75 -23.61 11.96 -2.37
C SER A 75 -23.95 11.60 -3.83
N TYR A 76 -24.81 10.61 -4.02
CA TYR A 76 -25.34 10.21 -5.33
C TYR A 76 -26.22 11.35 -5.91
N PRO A 77 -26.28 11.60 -7.24
CA PRO A 77 -25.83 10.79 -8.39
C PRO A 77 -24.44 11.10 -8.97
N ASP A 78 -23.70 12.04 -8.39
CA ASP A 78 -22.49 12.59 -9.03
C ASP A 78 -21.21 11.74 -8.86
N VAL A 79 -21.33 10.51 -8.33
CA VAL A 79 -20.18 9.63 -8.02
C VAL A 79 -19.24 9.46 -9.22
N GLU A 80 -19.77 9.13 -10.40
CA GLU A 80 -18.96 8.86 -11.59
C GLU A 80 -18.32 10.12 -12.19
N ASN A 81 -18.99 11.27 -12.06
CA ASN A 81 -18.57 12.53 -12.65
C ASN A 81 -17.79 13.42 -11.67
N HIS A 82 -17.69 13.02 -10.41
CA HIS A 82 -16.92 13.75 -9.42
C HIS A 82 -15.45 13.81 -9.82
N ILE A 83 -14.85 14.99 -9.68
CA ILE A 83 -13.47 15.25 -10.05
C ILE A 83 -12.59 15.06 -8.82
N LEU A 84 -11.61 14.18 -8.94
CA LEU A 84 -10.55 13.99 -7.96
C LEU A 84 -9.36 14.87 -8.34
N PRO A 85 -8.80 15.67 -7.41
CA PRO A 85 -7.72 16.58 -7.71
C PRO A 85 -6.41 15.85 -8.00
N SER A 86 -5.59 16.43 -8.86
CA SER A 86 -4.21 16.03 -9.09
C SER A 86 -3.41 15.92 -7.78
N GLN A 87 -2.40 15.05 -7.78
CA GLN A 87 -1.58 14.72 -6.61
C GLN A 87 -2.32 14.04 -5.45
N LEU A 88 -3.64 13.77 -5.58
CA LEU A 88 -4.33 12.93 -4.62
C LEU A 88 -3.78 11.50 -4.66
N PHE A 89 -3.35 11.01 -3.50
CA PHE A 89 -2.96 9.61 -3.32
C PHE A 89 -4.20 8.76 -3.02
N LEU A 90 -4.39 7.71 -3.80
CA LEU A 90 -5.50 6.76 -3.72
C LEU A 90 -4.98 5.34 -3.52
N ARG A 91 -5.67 4.59 -2.66
CA ARG A 91 -5.58 3.15 -2.53
C ARG A 91 -6.56 2.52 -3.51
N VAL A 92 -6.07 1.90 -4.57
CA VAL A 92 -6.93 1.31 -5.61
C VAL A 92 -7.01 -0.20 -5.40
N PRO A 93 -8.21 -0.77 -5.19
CA PRO A 93 -8.36 -2.21 -5.00
C PRO A 93 -8.28 -2.96 -6.33
N ILE A 94 -7.28 -3.82 -6.49
CA ILE A 94 -7.10 -4.61 -7.71
C ILE A 94 -7.21 -6.12 -7.41
N PRO A 95 -7.79 -6.92 -8.33
CA PRO A 95 -7.72 -8.36 -8.24
C PRO A 95 -6.30 -8.83 -8.59
N CYS A 96 -5.70 -9.58 -7.68
CA CYS A 96 -4.36 -10.13 -7.84
C CYS A 96 -4.45 -11.61 -8.20
N SER A 97 -3.86 -11.98 -9.33
CA SER A 97 -3.91 -13.34 -9.87
C SER A 97 -2.51 -13.91 -10.03
N CYS A 98 -2.39 -15.23 -10.00
CA CYS A 98 -1.14 -15.89 -10.36
C CYS A 98 -1.02 -16.00 -11.88
N ILE A 99 -0.04 -15.32 -12.47
CA ILE A 99 0.18 -15.31 -13.92
C ILE A 99 1.68 -15.51 -14.15
N ASP A 100 2.04 -16.54 -14.91
CA ASP A 100 3.44 -16.92 -15.19
C ASP A 100 4.28 -17.18 -13.92
N GLY A 101 3.64 -17.72 -12.86
CA GLY A 101 4.30 -18.04 -11.59
C GLY A 101 4.56 -16.85 -10.67
N ILE A 102 4.08 -15.65 -11.03
CA ILE A 102 4.21 -14.42 -10.24
C ILE A 102 2.83 -13.79 -10.04
N ARG A 103 2.61 -13.19 -8.87
CA ARG A 103 1.41 -12.40 -8.57
C ARG A 103 1.44 -11.07 -9.33
N LYS A 104 0.44 -10.83 -10.18
CA LYS A 104 0.24 -9.57 -10.91
C LYS A 104 -1.23 -9.36 -11.27
N SER A 105 -1.61 -8.12 -11.59
CA SER A 105 -2.98 -7.84 -12.04
C SER A 105 -3.25 -8.44 -13.42
N GLY A 106 -4.32 -9.21 -13.57
CA GLY A 106 -4.69 -9.85 -14.84
C GLY A 106 -5.77 -9.13 -15.65
N THR A 107 -6.49 -8.18 -15.03
CA THR A 107 -7.70 -7.56 -15.61
C THR A 107 -7.51 -6.10 -16.02
N VAL A 108 -6.39 -5.49 -15.62
CA VAL A 108 -6.12 -4.08 -15.89
C VAL A 108 -5.70 -3.96 -17.35
N SER A 109 -6.40 -3.11 -18.09
CA SER A 109 -6.12 -2.91 -19.49
C SER A 109 -6.27 -1.47 -19.91
N TYR A 110 -5.32 -1.01 -20.72
CA TYR A 110 -5.21 0.37 -21.16
C TYR A 110 -5.39 0.47 -22.66
N LYS A 111 -6.23 1.40 -23.11
CA LYS A 111 -6.41 1.70 -24.52
C LYS A 111 -5.54 2.90 -24.90
N THR A 112 -4.63 2.69 -25.84
CA THR A 112 -3.64 3.69 -26.24
C THR A 112 -4.29 4.90 -26.91
N ARG A 113 -3.77 6.08 -26.57
CA ARG A 113 -4.15 7.38 -27.09
C ARG A 113 -3.11 7.87 -28.11
N PRO A 114 -3.45 8.87 -28.95
CA PRO A 114 -2.46 9.52 -29.80
C PRO A 114 -1.25 10.01 -29.00
N SER A 115 -0.05 9.76 -29.52
CA SER A 115 1.23 10.13 -28.90
C SER A 115 1.60 9.36 -27.62
N ASP A 116 0.88 8.29 -27.28
CA ASP A 116 1.31 7.40 -26.21
C ASP A 116 2.58 6.62 -26.59
N THR A 117 3.49 6.53 -25.62
CA THR A 117 4.69 5.67 -25.66
C THR A 117 4.65 4.74 -24.45
N LEU A 118 5.39 3.64 -24.48
CA LEU A 118 5.43 2.73 -23.33
C LEU A 118 6.00 3.43 -22.08
N SER A 119 6.96 4.33 -22.31
CA SER A 119 7.55 5.16 -21.26
C SER A 119 6.55 6.14 -20.64
N SER A 120 5.76 6.85 -21.45
CA SER A 120 4.75 7.78 -20.93
C SER A 120 3.62 7.07 -20.21
N ILE A 121 3.18 5.91 -20.70
CA ILE A 121 2.17 5.08 -20.03
C ILE A 121 2.69 4.60 -18.67
N SER A 122 3.91 4.06 -18.64
CA SER A 122 4.56 3.55 -17.43
C SER A 122 4.76 4.65 -16.37
N SER A 123 5.43 5.75 -16.74
CA SER A 123 5.87 6.78 -15.80
C SER A 123 4.78 7.79 -15.47
N ALA A 124 4.05 8.30 -16.46
CA ALA A 124 3.07 9.37 -16.27
C ALA A 124 1.68 8.81 -15.94
N VAL A 125 1.17 7.84 -16.70
CA VAL A 125 -0.19 7.34 -16.51
C VAL A 125 -0.29 6.42 -15.29
N TYR A 126 0.61 5.45 -15.15
CA TYR A 126 0.63 4.50 -14.03
C TYR A 126 1.62 4.87 -12.91
N GLY A 127 2.24 6.04 -12.98
CA GLY A 127 3.03 6.60 -11.87
C GLY A 127 4.24 5.76 -11.46
N GLY A 128 4.78 4.94 -12.37
CA GLY A 128 5.91 4.04 -12.11
C GLY A 128 5.53 2.69 -11.50
N LEU A 129 4.22 2.38 -11.35
CA LEU A 129 3.78 1.07 -10.84
C LEU A 129 4.20 -0.11 -11.72
N VAL A 130 4.46 0.14 -13.00
CA VAL A 130 4.86 -0.88 -13.98
C VAL A 130 5.86 -0.26 -14.95
N SER A 131 6.88 -0.99 -15.36
CA SER A 131 7.89 -0.51 -16.31
C SER A 131 7.45 -0.68 -17.77
N ALA A 132 8.05 0.10 -18.67
CA ALA A 132 7.82 -0.03 -20.12
C ALA A 132 8.14 -1.46 -20.63
N ASP A 133 9.20 -2.08 -20.10
CA ASP A 133 9.58 -3.45 -20.46
C ASP A 133 8.56 -4.47 -19.98
N GLN A 134 8.02 -4.32 -18.75
CA GLN A 134 6.95 -5.17 -18.24
C GLN A 134 5.67 -5.06 -19.08
N ILE A 135 5.31 -3.86 -19.53
CA ILE A 135 4.18 -3.67 -20.46
C ILE A 135 4.49 -4.37 -21.79
N LYS A 136 5.69 -4.23 -22.33
CA LYS A 136 6.09 -4.88 -23.60
C LYS A 136 6.00 -6.40 -23.50
N GLU A 137 6.57 -6.98 -22.44
CA GLU A 137 6.60 -8.43 -22.20
C GLU A 137 5.19 -9.01 -21.99
N ALA A 138 4.30 -8.28 -21.33
CA ALA A 138 2.91 -8.70 -21.14
C ALA A 138 2.05 -8.64 -22.43
N ASN A 139 2.56 -8.03 -23.51
CA ASN A 139 1.82 -7.80 -24.74
C ASN A 139 2.56 -8.32 -25.99
N PRO A 140 2.90 -9.63 -26.05
CA PRO A 140 3.70 -10.19 -27.15
C PRO A 140 3.02 -10.13 -28.52
N LYS A 141 1.70 -9.96 -28.55
CA LYS A 141 0.90 -9.91 -29.79
C LYS A 141 0.69 -8.50 -30.34
N ALA A 142 1.06 -7.46 -29.58
CA ALA A 142 0.73 -6.07 -29.90
C ALA A 142 1.75 -5.36 -30.82
N ASP A 143 2.66 -6.11 -31.46
CA ASP A 143 3.76 -5.61 -32.30
C ASP A 143 4.46 -4.36 -31.71
N LEU A 144 4.96 -4.50 -30.48
CA LEU A 144 5.65 -3.43 -29.73
C LEU A 144 7.16 -3.44 -30.01
N SER A 145 7.53 -3.73 -31.25
CA SER A 145 8.91 -3.88 -31.69
C SER A 145 9.69 -2.56 -31.51
N ASP A 146 9.05 -1.42 -31.81
CA ASP A 146 9.53 -0.07 -31.50
C ASP A 146 8.72 0.54 -30.33
N PRO A 147 9.33 0.78 -29.15
CA PRO A 147 8.66 1.41 -28.00
C PRO A 147 8.12 2.83 -28.26
N SER A 148 8.58 3.46 -29.35
CA SER A 148 8.31 4.85 -29.70
C SER A 148 7.07 5.02 -30.59
N VAL A 149 6.57 3.93 -31.19
CA VAL A 149 5.44 3.95 -32.12
C VAL A 149 4.42 2.92 -31.68
N ILE A 150 3.42 3.35 -30.93
CA ILE A 150 2.29 2.51 -30.54
C ILE A 150 1.07 2.92 -31.36
N GLY A 151 0.42 1.93 -31.99
CA GLY A 151 -0.84 2.16 -32.70
C GLY A 151 -1.91 2.74 -31.77
N VAL A 152 -2.68 3.70 -32.24
CA VAL A 152 -3.79 4.32 -31.47
C VAL A 152 -4.93 3.32 -31.32
N GLY A 153 -5.49 3.22 -30.12
CA GLY A 153 -6.61 2.33 -29.82
C GLY A 153 -6.20 0.87 -29.59
N THR A 154 -4.92 0.56 -29.58
CA THR A 154 -4.37 -0.74 -29.16
C THR A 154 -4.70 -0.98 -27.70
N GLN A 155 -5.22 -2.18 -27.41
CA GLN A 155 -5.53 -2.61 -26.06
C GLN A 155 -4.30 -3.29 -25.45
N LEU A 156 -3.72 -2.68 -24.41
CA LEU A 156 -2.55 -3.19 -23.70
C LEU A 156 -2.98 -3.81 -22.38
N SER A 157 -2.48 -5.01 -22.07
CA SER A 157 -2.53 -5.61 -20.75
C SER A 157 -1.51 -4.93 -19.85
N ILE A 158 -1.92 -4.48 -18.67
CA ILE A 158 -1.06 -3.76 -17.73
C ILE A 158 -0.82 -4.66 -16.50
N PRO A 159 0.37 -5.27 -16.37
CA PRO A 159 0.69 -6.18 -15.28
C PRO A 159 1.13 -5.42 -14.02
N LEU A 160 0.19 -4.83 -13.29
CA LEU A 160 0.51 -4.15 -12.03
C LEU A 160 1.03 -5.16 -11.00
N PRO A 161 2.10 -4.82 -10.26
CA PRO A 161 2.60 -5.64 -9.18
C PRO A 161 1.56 -5.69 -8.06
N CYS A 162 1.38 -6.86 -7.48
CA CYS A 162 0.53 -7.07 -6.34
C CYS A 162 1.04 -8.24 -5.51
N THR A 163 0.79 -8.19 -4.22
CA THR A 163 1.08 -9.29 -3.29
C THR A 163 -0.13 -9.48 -2.38
N CYS A 164 -0.22 -10.66 -1.80
CA CYS A 164 -1.31 -11.05 -0.91
C CYS A 164 -0.80 -11.77 0.32
N PHE A 165 0.23 -12.62 0.20
CA PHE A 165 0.76 -13.44 1.30
C PHE A 165 -0.36 -14.10 2.14
N ASN A 166 -1.33 -14.72 1.45
CA ASN A 166 -2.54 -15.33 2.02
C ASN A 166 -3.42 -14.39 2.88
N ASN A 167 -3.37 -13.08 2.61
CA ASN A 167 -4.07 -12.03 3.36
C ASN A 167 -3.74 -12.05 4.86
N THR A 168 -2.52 -12.44 5.21
CA THR A 168 -2.06 -12.49 6.60
C THR A 168 -0.66 -11.93 6.74
N ASP A 169 -0.46 -11.15 7.78
CA ASP A 169 0.84 -10.66 8.22
C ASP A 169 1.01 -11.01 9.70
N ASN A 170 2.11 -11.69 10.06
CA ASN A 170 2.35 -12.14 11.45
C ASN A 170 1.14 -12.88 12.08
N ASN A 171 0.47 -13.73 11.29
CA ASN A 171 -0.76 -14.47 11.64
C ASN A 171 -2.00 -13.59 11.94
N LEU A 172 -1.97 -12.32 11.56
CA LEU A 172 -3.10 -11.39 11.65
C LEU A 172 -3.62 -11.05 10.25
N PRO A 173 -4.92 -10.78 10.08
CA PRO A 173 -5.44 -10.39 8.77
C PRO A 173 -4.78 -9.11 8.26
N ALA A 174 -4.32 -9.16 7.02
CA ALA A 174 -3.67 -8.05 6.35
C ALA A 174 -4.03 -7.99 4.87
N VAL A 175 -4.00 -6.79 4.31
CA VAL A 175 -4.09 -6.55 2.86
C VAL A 175 -2.84 -5.79 2.46
N TYR A 176 -2.18 -6.24 1.40
CA TYR A 176 -0.95 -5.60 0.95
C TYR A 176 -1.25 -4.53 -0.09
N MET A 177 -0.52 -3.41 0.01
CA MET A 177 -0.55 -2.34 -0.96
C MET A 177 0.81 -2.19 -1.62
N SER A 178 0.88 -2.27 -2.94
CA SER A 178 2.08 -1.92 -3.70
C SER A 178 2.23 -0.40 -3.75
N TYR A 179 3.33 0.12 -3.20
CA TYR A 179 3.60 1.55 -3.05
C TYR A 179 4.89 1.94 -3.78
N VAL A 180 4.80 2.91 -4.67
CA VAL A 180 5.98 3.50 -5.34
C VAL A 180 6.61 4.55 -4.43
N VAL A 181 7.82 4.27 -3.95
CA VAL A 181 8.63 5.16 -3.12
C VAL A 181 8.93 6.46 -3.87
N LYS A 182 8.82 7.58 -3.16
CA LYS A 182 9.20 8.91 -3.66
C LYS A 182 10.54 9.34 -3.07
N ASP A 183 11.26 10.22 -3.77
CA ASP A 183 12.53 10.83 -3.30
C ASP A 183 12.49 11.36 -1.86
N VAL A 184 11.33 11.83 -1.38
CA VAL A 184 11.15 12.39 -0.03
C VAL A 184 10.84 11.34 1.05
N ASP A 185 10.58 10.09 0.66
CA ASP A 185 10.18 9.05 1.58
C ASP A 185 11.38 8.46 2.32
N THR A 186 11.12 8.00 3.54
CA THR A 186 12.05 7.15 4.31
C THR A 186 11.28 5.91 4.75
N LEU A 187 11.97 4.78 4.92
CA LEU A 187 11.31 3.54 5.33
C LEU A 187 10.59 3.70 6.68
N ALA A 188 11.20 4.46 7.61
CA ALA A 188 10.58 4.81 8.89
C ALA A 188 9.33 5.69 8.73
N GLY A 189 9.37 6.69 7.83
CA GLY A 189 8.21 7.54 7.53
C GLY A 189 7.04 6.75 6.92
N ILE A 190 7.34 5.81 6.01
CA ILE A 190 6.34 4.91 5.42
C ILE A 190 5.74 4.01 6.51
N ALA A 191 6.58 3.38 7.34
CA ALA A 191 6.12 2.52 8.43
C ALA A 191 5.18 3.26 9.39
N ALA A 192 5.55 4.47 9.81
CA ALA A 192 4.72 5.31 10.66
C ALA A 192 3.39 5.69 10.00
N ARG A 193 3.42 6.06 8.70
CA ARG A 193 2.21 6.46 7.94
C ARG A 193 1.18 5.34 7.87
N TYR A 194 1.61 4.09 7.70
CA TYR A 194 0.73 2.94 7.53
C TYR A 194 0.57 2.08 8.80
N VAL A 195 1.06 2.57 9.95
CA VAL A 195 0.92 1.90 11.25
C VAL A 195 1.49 0.47 11.20
N THR A 196 2.67 0.33 10.59
CA THR A 196 3.50 -0.88 10.61
C THR A 196 4.88 -0.54 11.19
N THR A 197 5.81 -1.50 11.21
CA THR A 197 7.17 -1.32 11.73
C THR A 197 8.19 -1.38 10.61
N VAL A 198 9.34 -0.71 10.79
CA VAL A 198 10.46 -0.79 9.84
C VAL A 198 10.92 -2.24 9.64
N SER A 199 11.02 -3.01 10.73
CA SER A 199 11.37 -4.43 10.67
C SER A 199 10.38 -5.25 9.85
N ASP A 200 9.09 -4.99 9.99
CA ASP A 200 8.05 -5.70 9.25
C ASP A 200 8.10 -5.35 7.75
N LEU A 201 8.27 -4.07 7.42
CA LEU A 201 8.52 -3.65 6.04
C LEU A 201 9.77 -4.30 5.45
N MET A 202 10.89 -4.33 6.19
CA MET A 202 12.12 -4.97 5.71
C MET A 202 11.90 -6.47 5.47
N ASN A 203 11.20 -7.17 6.36
CA ASN A 203 10.93 -8.60 6.24
C ASN A 203 10.03 -8.90 5.02
N VAL A 204 8.89 -8.22 4.91
CA VAL A 204 7.92 -8.40 3.81
C VAL A 204 8.56 -8.13 2.44
N ASN A 205 9.44 -7.13 2.38
CA ASN A 205 10.06 -6.69 1.14
C ASN A 205 11.45 -7.30 0.89
N ALA A 206 11.90 -8.22 1.75
CA ALA A 206 13.22 -8.83 1.72
C ALA A 206 14.39 -7.81 1.62
N LEU A 207 14.28 -6.70 2.34
CA LEU A 207 15.29 -5.64 2.34
C LEU A 207 16.45 -5.98 3.29
N GLY A 208 17.68 -5.90 2.78
CA GLY A 208 18.89 -6.10 3.59
C GLY A 208 19.26 -4.90 4.49
N SER A 209 18.76 -3.71 4.16
CA SER A 209 18.92 -2.46 4.93
C SER A 209 17.65 -1.61 4.83
N ALA A 210 17.58 -0.52 5.58
CA ALA A 210 16.47 0.43 5.51
C ALA A 210 16.58 1.43 4.34
N ASP A 211 17.54 1.22 3.42
CA ASP A 211 17.79 2.10 2.29
C ASP A 211 16.80 1.80 1.16
N ILE A 212 16.02 2.82 0.80
CA ILE A 212 15.04 2.78 -0.29
C ILE A 212 15.35 3.92 -1.26
N GLU A 213 15.09 3.69 -2.55
CA GLU A 213 15.32 4.66 -3.61
C GLU A 213 14.00 5.07 -4.28
N ASP A 214 13.97 6.26 -4.86
CA ASP A 214 12.83 6.72 -5.66
C ASP A 214 12.53 5.74 -6.80
N GLY A 215 11.25 5.39 -6.93
CA GLY A 215 10.77 4.40 -7.86
C GLY A 215 10.75 2.95 -7.34
N ASP A 216 11.37 2.65 -6.19
CA ASP A 216 11.21 1.33 -5.55
C ASP A 216 9.72 1.04 -5.29
N ILE A 217 9.29 -0.20 -5.50
CA ILE A 217 7.91 -0.65 -5.26
C ILE A 217 7.88 -1.58 -4.06
N LEU A 218 7.35 -1.06 -2.95
CA LEU A 218 7.24 -1.79 -1.69
C LEU A 218 5.86 -2.40 -1.54
N ALA A 219 5.79 -3.65 -1.07
CA ALA A 219 4.60 -4.25 -0.50
C ALA A 219 4.42 -3.76 0.95
N ILE A 220 3.39 -2.93 1.18
CA ILE A 220 3.05 -2.39 2.49
C ILE A 220 1.93 -3.25 3.11
N PRO A 221 2.18 -3.97 4.23
CA PRO A 221 1.14 -4.68 4.95
C PRO A 221 0.22 -3.67 5.65
N LEU A 222 -1.07 -3.69 5.31
CA LEU A 222 -2.11 -2.94 6.02
C LEU A 222 -2.88 -3.90 6.90
N SER A 223 -2.91 -3.64 8.21
CA SER A 223 -3.79 -4.39 9.12
C SER A 223 -5.23 -4.33 8.64
N ALA A 224 -5.94 -5.44 8.74
CA ALA A 224 -7.28 -5.57 8.17
C ALA A 224 -8.24 -6.34 9.08
N CYS A 225 -9.51 -6.33 8.70
CA CYS A 225 -10.57 -7.13 9.31
C CYS A 225 -10.99 -8.20 8.30
N ALA A 226 -10.83 -9.47 8.67
CA ALA A 226 -11.33 -10.59 7.88
C ALA A 226 -12.79 -10.88 8.20
N SER A 227 -13.57 -11.18 7.18
CA SER A 227 -14.90 -11.74 7.33
C SER A 227 -14.83 -13.19 7.85
N ASN A 228 -15.89 -13.61 8.55
CA ASN A 228 -16.11 -15.01 8.93
C ASN A 228 -17.29 -15.60 8.15
N PHE A 229 -17.39 -15.26 6.87
CA PHE A 229 -18.47 -15.73 6.01
C PHE A 229 -18.26 -17.21 5.66
N PRO A 230 -19.35 -17.97 5.41
CA PRO A 230 -19.22 -19.36 5.01
C PRO A 230 -18.56 -19.49 3.63
N THR A 231 -17.84 -20.59 3.40
CA THR A 231 -17.07 -20.85 2.16
C THR A 231 -17.91 -20.89 0.89
N TYR A 232 -19.22 -21.12 1.00
CA TYR A 232 -20.16 -21.11 -0.13
C TYR A 232 -20.72 -19.72 -0.45
N ALA A 233 -20.40 -18.69 0.34
CA ALA A 233 -20.79 -17.31 0.04
C ALA A 233 -19.92 -16.74 -1.08
N LYS A 234 -20.51 -15.93 -1.96
CA LYS A 234 -19.81 -15.31 -3.09
C LYS A 234 -18.69 -14.37 -2.65
N ASP A 235 -18.85 -13.76 -1.49
CA ASP A 235 -17.92 -12.84 -0.84
C ASP A 235 -17.14 -13.49 0.31
N TYR A 236 -17.03 -14.82 0.30
CA TYR A 236 -16.12 -15.54 1.17
C TYR A 236 -14.70 -14.98 1.07
N GLY A 237 -14.04 -14.84 2.22
CA GLY A 237 -12.68 -14.29 2.27
C GLY A 237 -12.63 -12.78 2.03
N LEU A 238 -13.75 -12.05 2.18
CA LEU A 238 -13.73 -10.59 2.21
C LEU A 238 -12.82 -10.11 3.35
N VAL A 239 -11.82 -9.31 3.01
CA VAL A 239 -10.89 -8.67 3.95
C VAL A 239 -10.91 -7.17 3.68
N VAL A 240 -11.08 -6.36 4.72
CA VAL A 240 -11.18 -4.90 4.61
C VAL A 240 -10.01 -4.24 5.36
N PRO A 241 -9.15 -3.46 4.68
CA PRO A 241 -8.07 -2.72 5.33
C PRO A 241 -8.57 -1.78 6.42
N ASN A 242 -7.75 -1.58 7.45
CA ASN A 242 -8.08 -0.67 8.54
C ASN A 242 -8.26 0.77 8.02
N GLY A 243 -9.34 1.41 8.45
CA GLY A 243 -9.73 2.76 8.03
C GLY A 243 -10.38 2.81 6.65
N SER A 244 -10.78 1.68 6.08
CA SER A 244 -11.48 1.63 4.80
C SER A 244 -12.79 0.85 4.86
N TYR A 245 -13.47 0.85 3.73
CA TYR A 245 -14.74 0.20 3.51
C TYR A 245 -14.67 -0.67 2.27
N ALA A 246 -15.47 -1.73 2.25
CA ALA A 246 -15.71 -2.55 1.08
C ALA A 246 -17.20 -2.70 0.83
N ILE A 247 -17.56 -2.84 -0.44
CA ILE A 247 -18.94 -3.09 -0.85
C ILE A 247 -19.12 -4.58 -1.16
N ALA A 248 -20.23 -5.14 -0.70
CA ALA A 248 -20.60 -6.54 -0.85
C ALA A 248 -22.08 -6.68 -1.26
N ALA A 249 -22.49 -7.91 -1.57
CA ALA A 249 -23.86 -8.26 -1.95
C ALA A 249 -24.45 -7.39 -3.07
N SER A 250 -23.74 -7.23 -4.20
CA SER A 250 -24.20 -6.42 -5.34
C SER A 250 -24.56 -4.98 -4.94
N HIS A 251 -23.64 -4.32 -4.24
CA HIS A 251 -23.76 -2.93 -3.78
C HIS A 251 -24.75 -2.68 -2.64
N CYS A 252 -25.32 -3.73 -2.04
CA CYS A 252 -26.30 -3.61 -0.97
C CYS A 252 -25.71 -3.52 0.44
N VAL A 253 -24.52 -4.07 0.67
CA VAL A 253 -23.94 -4.13 2.02
C VAL A 253 -22.59 -3.44 2.01
N GLN A 254 -22.40 -2.50 2.92
CA GLN A 254 -21.13 -1.82 3.14
C GLN A 254 -20.49 -2.35 4.41
N CYS A 255 -19.29 -2.90 4.28
CA CYS A 255 -18.49 -3.40 5.39
C CYS A 255 -17.32 -2.46 5.68
N SER A 256 -16.94 -2.33 6.94
CA SER A 256 -15.94 -1.39 7.43
C SER A 256 -15.00 -2.08 8.42
N CYS A 257 -13.75 -1.64 8.43
CA CYS A 257 -12.75 -2.04 9.42
C CYS A 257 -12.25 -0.80 10.15
N GLY A 258 -12.57 -0.71 11.45
CA GLY A 258 -12.20 0.45 12.28
C GLY A 258 -10.89 0.27 13.05
N PRO A 259 -10.22 1.37 13.41
CA PRO A 259 -8.96 1.30 14.14
C PRO A 259 -9.15 0.65 15.51
N GLY A 260 -8.32 -0.35 15.81
CA GLY A 260 -8.34 -1.08 17.09
C GLY A 260 -9.36 -2.22 17.19
N SER A 261 -10.27 -2.36 16.21
CA SER A 261 -11.15 -3.53 16.09
C SER A 261 -10.60 -4.48 15.03
N ARG A 262 -10.55 -5.78 15.33
CA ARG A 262 -10.28 -6.84 14.33
C ARG A 262 -11.55 -7.43 13.73
N ASN A 263 -12.71 -6.95 14.18
CA ASN A 263 -14.00 -7.42 13.72
C ASN A 263 -14.50 -6.57 12.56
N LEU A 264 -14.93 -7.24 11.50
CA LEU A 264 -15.59 -6.62 10.37
C LEU A 264 -17.00 -6.17 10.76
N TYR A 265 -17.35 -4.92 10.49
CA TYR A 265 -18.70 -4.41 10.73
C TYR A 265 -19.39 -4.08 9.41
N CYS A 266 -20.59 -4.60 9.21
CA CYS A 266 -21.36 -4.39 7.98
C CYS A 266 -22.73 -3.77 8.26
N MET A 267 -23.12 -2.85 7.40
CA MET A 267 -24.40 -2.13 7.43
C MET A 267 -25.02 -2.07 6.02
N PRO A 268 -26.32 -1.77 5.90
CA PRO A 268 -26.94 -1.49 4.61
C PRO A 268 -26.21 -0.34 3.92
N ALA A 269 -25.82 -0.55 2.66
CA ALA A 269 -25.21 0.49 1.85
C ALA A 269 -26.29 1.52 1.46
N SER A 270 -25.95 2.81 1.55
CA SER A 270 -26.86 3.89 1.14
C SER A 270 -27.03 4.00 -0.38
N LEU A 271 -26.32 3.17 -1.16
CA LEU A 271 -26.16 3.32 -2.61
C LEU A 271 -27.02 2.35 -3.45
N ALA A 272 -27.69 1.37 -2.84
CA ALA A 272 -28.43 0.37 -3.59
C ALA A 272 -29.92 0.69 -3.73
N VAL A 273 -30.40 0.65 -4.98
CA VAL A 273 -31.77 1.00 -5.38
C VAL A 273 -32.77 -0.13 -5.10
N SER A 274 -32.30 -1.39 -5.01
CA SER A 274 -33.14 -2.55 -4.71
C SER A 274 -32.32 -3.69 -4.09
N CYS A 275 -32.50 -3.94 -2.79
CA CYS A 275 -31.84 -5.02 -2.07
C CYS A 275 -32.83 -6.03 -1.53
N SER A 276 -32.40 -7.29 -1.38
CA SER A 276 -33.14 -8.28 -0.60
C SER A 276 -33.26 -7.84 0.87
N SER A 277 -34.23 -8.40 1.60
CA SER A 277 -34.39 -8.11 3.03
C SER A 277 -33.08 -8.34 3.80
N MET A 278 -32.73 -7.39 4.67
CA MET A 278 -31.57 -7.45 5.57
C MET A 278 -31.98 -7.66 7.03
N GLN A 279 -33.20 -8.12 7.26
CA GLN A 279 -33.70 -8.41 8.60
C GLN A 279 -33.16 -9.77 9.09
N CYS A 280 -32.70 -9.83 10.33
CA CYS A 280 -32.32 -11.10 10.95
C CYS A 280 -33.54 -11.98 11.22
N ARG A 281 -33.42 -13.28 10.94
CA ARG A 281 -34.48 -14.26 11.21
C ARG A 281 -34.87 -14.23 12.68
N ASN A 282 -36.18 -14.33 12.95
CA ASN A 282 -36.77 -14.35 14.30
C ASN A 282 -36.47 -13.10 15.15
N SER A 283 -36.21 -11.95 14.51
CA SER A 283 -35.95 -10.68 15.19
C SER A 283 -36.44 -9.49 14.35
N ASN A 284 -36.67 -8.36 15.00
CA ASN A 284 -36.93 -7.07 14.34
C ASN A 284 -35.64 -6.29 14.04
N LEU A 285 -34.48 -6.88 14.32
CA LEU A 285 -33.19 -6.26 14.05
C LEU A 285 -32.85 -6.35 12.56
N MET A 286 -32.54 -5.19 11.99
CA MET A 286 -31.93 -5.07 10.67
C MET A 286 -30.41 -5.20 10.78
N LEU A 287 -29.77 -5.57 9.67
CA LEU A 287 -28.33 -5.63 9.56
C LEU A 287 -27.67 -4.35 10.11
N GLY A 288 -26.65 -4.52 10.96
CA GLY A 288 -25.93 -3.42 11.61
C GLY A 288 -26.56 -2.93 12.91
N ASN A 289 -27.84 -3.22 13.18
CA ASN A 289 -28.47 -2.88 14.45
C ASN A 289 -28.08 -3.85 15.56
N LEU A 290 -27.98 -3.30 16.77
CA LEU A 290 -27.77 -4.05 18.00
C LEU A 290 -28.74 -3.58 19.08
N THR A 291 -29.03 -4.47 20.00
CA THR A 291 -29.76 -4.19 21.24
C THR A 291 -28.89 -4.64 22.40
N ALA A 292 -28.80 -3.84 23.45
CA ALA A 292 -28.08 -4.17 24.67
C ALA A 292 -29.05 -4.11 25.84
N GLN A 293 -29.14 -5.21 26.58
CA GLN A 293 -29.93 -5.30 27.82
C GLN A 293 -28.98 -5.36 29.01
N LEU A 294 -29.16 -4.46 29.97
CA LEU A 294 -28.34 -4.42 31.19
C LEU A 294 -28.67 -5.63 32.08
N SER A 295 -27.64 -6.27 32.62
CA SER A 295 -27.75 -7.39 33.55
C SER A 295 -26.78 -7.21 34.72
N SER A 296 -26.92 -8.01 35.78
CA SER A 296 -26.00 -7.99 36.93
C SER A 296 -24.56 -8.39 36.59
N ALA A 297 -24.35 -9.11 35.48
CA ALA A 297 -23.05 -9.60 35.03
C ALA A 297 -22.44 -8.80 33.86
N GLY A 298 -23.08 -7.70 33.45
CA GLY A 298 -22.69 -6.90 32.27
C GLY A 298 -23.88 -6.63 31.37
N CYS A 299 -23.67 -6.61 30.05
CA CYS A 299 -24.69 -6.30 29.07
C CYS A 299 -24.89 -7.46 28.10
N ASN A 300 -26.13 -7.95 28.01
CA ASN A 300 -26.50 -8.93 27.01
C ASN A 300 -26.75 -8.20 25.68
N VAL A 301 -25.85 -8.39 24.72
CA VAL A 301 -25.87 -7.70 23.43
C VAL A 301 -26.34 -8.67 22.36
N THR A 302 -27.47 -8.37 21.75
CA THR A 302 -27.95 -9.07 20.56
C THR A 302 -27.72 -8.19 19.34
N SER A 303 -26.95 -8.68 18.37
CA SER A 303 -26.62 -7.95 17.14
C SER A 303 -27.01 -8.74 15.89
N CYS A 304 -27.43 -8.02 14.85
CA CYS A 304 -27.69 -8.58 13.54
C CYS A 304 -26.50 -8.31 12.62
N SER A 305 -25.71 -9.35 12.33
CA SER A 305 -24.50 -9.26 11.52
C SER A 305 -24.69 -9.86 10.14
N TYR A 306 -23.91 -9.39 9.18
CA TYR A 306 -23.88 -9.95 7.84
C TYR A 306 -23.14 -11.28 7.82
N SER A 307 -23.65 -12.27 7.09
CA SER A 307 -23.07 -13.61 6.98
C SER A 307 -22.87 -14.08 5.54
N GLY A 308 -22.69 -13.13 4.61
CA GLY A 308 -22.33 -13.39 3.22
C GLY A 308 -23.49 -13.36 2.23
N PHE A 309 -23.15 -13.37 0.95
CA PHE A 309 -24.08 -13.30 -0.17
C PHE A 309 -24.24 -14.67 -0.82
N VAL A 310 -25.44 -15.24 -0.73
CA VAL A 310 -25.70 -16.63 -1.12
C VAL A 310 -26.89 -16.67 -2.08
N ASN A 311 -26.69 -17.20 -3.28
CA ASN A 311 -27.74 -17.36 -4.31
C ASN A 311 -28.57 -16.08 -4.55
N GLY A 312 -27.91 -14.92 -4.60
CA GLY A 312 -28.60 -13.63 -4.83
C GLY A 312 -29.29 -13.03 -3.61
N THR A 313 -29.20 -13.66 -2.44
CA THR A 313 -29.84 -13.20 -1.20
C THR A 313 -28.79 -12.85 -0.14
N ILE A 314 -29.05 -11.78 0.61
CA ILE A 314 -28.24 -11.36 1.76
C ILE A 314 -28.52 -12.31 2.93
N SER A 315 -27.48 -13.04 3.36
CA SER A 315 -27.55 -13.85 4.57
C SER A 315 -27.21 -12.99 5.79
N THR A 316 -28.03 -13.09 6.83
CA THR A 316 -27.81 -12.40 8.11
C THR A 316 -27.83 -13.41 9.25
N THR A 317 -27.03 -13.13 10.28
CA THR A 317 -26.92 -13.97 11.48
C THR A 317 -27.19 -13.13 12.72
N LEU A 318 -28.07 -13.64 13.58
CA LEU A 318 -28.33 -13.06 14.89
C LEU A 318 -27.34 -13.65 15.89
N SER A 319 -26.54 -12.80 16.53
CA SER A 319 -25.62 -13.22 17.58
C SER A 319 -26.00 -12.56 18.90
N THR A 320 -25.95 -13.32 20.00
CA THR A 320 -26.19 -12.82 21.36
C THR A 320 -24.98 -13.12 22.21
N SER A 321 -24.42 -12.11 22.86
CA SER A 321 -23.19 -12.22 23.64
C SER A 321 -23.26 -11.35 24.89
N LEU A 322 -22.82 -11.88 26.03
CA LEU A 322 -22.69 -11.15 27.27
C LEU A 322 -21.34 -10.41 27.29
N GLN A 323 -21.39 -9.08 27.28
CA GLN A 323 -20.21 -8.23 27.33
C GLN A 323 -20.08 -7.56 28.72
N PRO A 324 -18.87 -7.49 29.32
CA PRO A 324 -18.69 -6.85 30.63
C PRO A 324 -19.07 -5.37 30.66
N ARG A 325 -18.94 -4.70 29.51
CA ARG A 325 -19.37 -3.31 29.29
C ARG A 325 -20.37 -3.28 28.14
N CYS A 326 -21.41 -2.47 28.29
CA CYS A 326 -22.32 -2.21 27.17
C CYS A 326 -21.53 -1.56 26.04
N PRO A 327 -21.76 -1.98 24.78
CA PRO A 327 -21.20 -1.30 23.64
C PRO A 327 -21.70 0.14 23.66
N GLY A 328 -20.78 1.09 23.52
CA GLY A 328 -21.13 2.48 23.26
C GLY A 328 -21.84 2.61 21.91
N SER A 329 -22.32 3.82 21.58
CA SER A 329 -22.72 4.13 20.20
C SER A 329 -21.59 3.69 19.27
N GLN A 330 -21.88 2.84 18.28
CA GLN A 330 -20.87 2.41 17.33
C GLN A 330 -20.31 3.64 16.63
N LEU A 331 -19.12 4.05 17.04
CA LEU A 331 -18.36 5.08 16.36
C LEU A 331 -17.83 4.41 15.12
N PHE A 332 -18.56 4.58 14.03
CA PHE A 332 -18.01 4.33 12.72
C PHE A 332 -16.75 5.20 12.61
N PRO A 333 -15.64 4.64 12.10
CA PRO A 333 -14.54 5.50 11.68
C PRO A 333 -15.17 6.62 10.87
N LEU A 334 -14.97 7.87 11.29
CA LEU A 334 -15.40 8.95 10.41
C LEU A 334 -14.60 8.77 9.13
N LEU A 335 -15.31 8.75 8.02
CA LEU A 335 -14.76 8.66 6.68
C LEU A 335 -13.79 9.83 6.53
N SER A 336 -12.52 9.54 6.76
CA SER A 336 -11.45 10.52 6.75
C SER A 336 -10.97 10.57 5.32
N ALA A 337 -11.15 11.72 4.67
CA ALA A 337 -10.62 11.93 3.34
C ALA A 337 -9.12 11.57 3.33
N PRO A 338 -8.60 11.01 2.22
CA PRO A 338 -7.18 10.75 2.10
C PRO A 338 -6.40 12.00 2.48
N PRO A 339 -5.30 11.88 3.26
CA PRO A 339 -4.51 13.03 3.64
C PRO A 339 -4.09 13.76 2.36
N THR A 340 -4.61 14.97 2.18
CA THR A 340 -4.38 15.80 0.98
C THR A 340 -2.99 16.44 1.00
N VAL A 341 -2.19 16.15 2.03
CA VAL A 341 -0.91 16.79 2.29
C VAL A 341 0.06 15.71 2.73
N VAL A 342 1.11 15.50 1.93
CA VAL A 342 2.35 14.90 2.40
C VAL A 342 2.74 15.68 3.66
N PRO A 343 2.99 15.06 4.83
CA PRO A 343 3.38 15.82 6.00
C PRO A 343 4.69 16.54 5.66
N ASN A 344 4.60 17.84 5.37
CA ASN A 344 5.75 18.74 5.47
C ASN A 344 6.14 18.69 6.94
N THR A 345 7.14 17.86 7.21
CA THR A 345 8.19 18.11 8.18
C THR A 345 7.74 18.89 9.42
N PHE A 346 7.34 18.16 10.47
CA PHE A 346 7.57 18.65 11.83
C PHE A 346 9.09 18.61 12.11
N PHE A 347 9.84 19.51 11.48
CA PHE A 347 11.09 19.97 12.06
C PHE A 347 10.69 20.80 13.28
N SER A 348 10.75 20.18 14.45
CA SER A 348 10.84 20.94 15.69
C SER A 348 12.08 21.84 15.55
N PRO A 349 11.98 23.17 15.75
CA PRO A 349 13.15 24.02 15.69
C PRO A 349 14.12 23.56 16.77
N ALA A 350 15.33 23.20 16.36
CA ALA A 350 16.44 22.94 17.26
C ALA A 350 16.63 24.18 18.15
N GLN A 351 16.68 23.97 19.46
CA GLN A 351 17.03 25.03 20.41
C GLN A 351 18.43 25.54 20.07
N SER A 352 18.53 26.86 19.85
CA SER A 352 19.80 27.56 19.71
C SER A 352 20.65 27.40 20.98
N PRO A 353 21.98 27.29 20.86
CA PRO A 353 22.87 27.19 22.02
C PRO A 353 22.81 28.50 22.82
N SER A 354 22.41 28.41 24.09
CA SER A 354 22.45 29.54 25.02
C SER A 354 23.89 29.83 25.45
N GLU A 355 24.32 31.07 25.20
CA GLU A 355 25.58 31.63 25.66
C GLU A 355 25.64 31.79 27.19
N SER A 356 26.84 31.59 27.71
CA SER A 356 27.24 31.75 29.10
C SER A 356 27.26 33.21 29.55
N GLY A 357 26.77 33.49 30.77
CA GLY A 357 27.28 34.61 31.56
C GLY A 357 26.36 35.16 32.65
N GLY A 358 26.77 35.02 33.92
CA GLY A 358 26.52 36.05 34.96
C GLY A 358 25.71 35.66 36.19
N PHE A 359 26.41 35.30 37.27
CA PHE A 359 25.94 35.35 38.68
C PHE A 359 25.79 36.82 39.16
N PRO A 360 24.93 37.17 40.16
CA PRO A 360 25.21 36.90 41.58
C PRO A 360 24.02 36.56 42.52
N THR A 361 24.31 35.63 43.43
CA THR A 361 23.95 35.49 44.87
C THR A 361 22.67 36.11 45.47
N SER A 362 21.80 35.26 46.03
CA SER A 362 21.49 35.19 47.48
C SER A 362 20.60 33.98 47.81
N ASN A 363 20.80 33.37 48.97
CA ASN A 363 20.22 32.13 49.50
C ASN A 363 19.55 32.47 50.88
N PRO A 364 18.91 31.55 51.63
CA PRO A 364 18.06 30.39 51.33
C PRO A 364 16.69 30.45 52.08
N ASN A 365 15.74 29.55 51.80
CA ASN A 365 15.14 28.69 52.84
C ASN A 365 14.05 27.68 52.39
N VAL A 366 14.27 26.43 52.84
CA VAL A 366 13.32 25.41 53.34
C VAL A 366 12.53 24.55 52.34
N VAL A 367 12.97 23.28 52.25
CA VAL A 367 12.19 22.05 51.96
C VAL A 367 11.81 21.42 53.32
N PRO A 368 10.85 20.46 53.45
CA PRO A 368 11.16 19.06 53.13
C PRO A 368 10.01 18.17 52.59
N SER A 369 10.39 17.28 51.65
CA SER A 369 10.04 15.83 51.60
C SER A 369 8.59 15.43 51.21
N THR A 370 8.29 14.31 50.51
CA THR A 370 8.94 13.00 50.33
C THR A 370 8.48 12.31 49.04
N GLY A 371 9.38 11.58 48.39
CA GLY A 371 9.06 10.27 47.80
C GLY A 371 9.76 9.91 46.48
N ALA A 372 10.86 9.17 46.58
CA ALA A 372 11.66 8.62 45.48
C ALA A 372 11.49 7.10 45.39
N VAL A 373 11.46 6.51 44.17
CA VAL A 373 12.09 5.20 43.85
C VAL A 373 12.46 5.13 42.35
N GLN A 374 13.78 5.16 42.12
CA GLN A 374 14.65 4.39 41.21
C GLN A 374 14.22 3.97 39.79
N GLY A 375 15.05 4.39 38.83
CA GLY A 375 15.24 3.74 37.53
C GLY A 375 16.34 2.68 37.56
N PHE A 376 16.26 1.74 36.61
CA PHE A 376 17.32 0.78 36.28
C PHE A 376 17.48 0.69 34.75
N ALA A 377 18.74 0.66 34.31
CA ALA A 377 19.18 0.45 32.92
C ALA A 377 19.22 -1.06 32.57
N PRO A 378 19.13 -1.46 31.28
CA PRO A 378 19.29 -2.86 30.91
C PRO A 378 20.76 -3.22 30.63
N VAL A 379 21.17 -4.37 31.16
CA VAL A 379 22.48 -5.02 31.02
C VAL A 379 22.38 -6.14 29.98
N GLY A 380 23.40 -6.21 29.11
CA GLY A 380 24.05 -7.38 28.49
C GLY A 380 23.28 -8.68 28.23
N GLY A 381 23.30 -9.14 26.97
CA GLY A 381 22.80 -10.45 26.54
C GLY A 381 23.71 -11.64 26.83
N PRO A 382 23.42 -12.79 26.21
CA PRO A 382 24.46 -13.72 25.78
C PRO A 382 24.31 -14.17 24.31
N ALA A 383 25.46 -14.47 23.71
CA ALA A 383 25.62 -15.04 22.38
C ALA A 383 25.46 -16.58 22.40
N GLY A 384 25.10 -17.13 21.23
CA GLY A 384 25.50 -18.48 20.81
C GLY A 384 24.38 -19.41 20.36
N SER A 385 24.22 -19.60 19.05
CA SER A 385 24.69 -20.81 18.34
C SER A 385 23.98 -20.99 16.99
N ALA A 386 24.80 -21.22 15.98
CA ALA A 386 24.41 -21.52 14.61
C ALA A 386 24.01 -23.00 14.45
N SER A 387 23.03 -23.27 13.59
CA SER A 387 22.91 -24.54 12.88
C SER A 387 22.27 -24.27 11.51
N GLY A 388 23.02 -24.57 10.46
CA GLY A 388 22.65 -24.31 9.08
C GLY A 388 21.55 -25.23 8.55
N GLY A 389 20.80 -24.68 7.60
CA GLY A 389 19.88 -25.39 6.73
C GLY A 389 19.90 -24.69 5.37
N SER A 390 20.66 -25.25 4.45
CA SER A 390 20.81 -24.82 3.06
C SER A 390 19.59 -25.20 2.24
N SER A 391 18.96 -24.24 1.57
CA SER A 391 18.23 -24.49 0.31
C SER A 391 18.33 -23.24 -0.57
N GLY A 392 19.03 -23.41 -1.69
CA GLY A 392 19.38 -22.34 -2.62
C GLY A 392 18.19 -21.85 -3.44
N SER A 393 18.25 -20.57 -3.77
CA SER A 393 17.47 -19.98 -4.86
C SER A 393 18.43 -19.29 -5.82
N CYS A 394 18.31 -19.68 -7.09
CA CYS A 394 19.14 -19.23 -8.20
C CYS A 394 18.80 -17.78 -8.55
N SER A 395 19.74 -16.87 -8.35
CA SER A 395 19.74 -15.57 -9.02
C SER A 395 20.24 -15.74 -10.45
N LEU A 396 19.32 -15.78 -11.42
CA LEU A 396 19.65 -15.73 -12.84
C LEU A 396 19.99 -14.28 -13.21
N MET A 397 21.20 -13.83 -12.88
CA MET A 397 21.77 -12.59 -13.40
C MET A 397 22.12 -12.83 -14.88
N ASN A 398 21.40 -12.16 -15.78
CA ASN A 398 21.80 -12.04 -17.18
C ASN A 398 23.11 -11.24 -17.26
N HIS A 399 24.23 -11.96 -17.26
CA HIS A 399 25.59 -11.43 -17.17
C HIS A 399 26.18 -11.05 -18.54
N LEU A 400 25.39 -10.44 -19.44
CA LEU A 400 25.79 -10.22 -20.83
C LEU A 400 25.86 -8.75 -21.29
N SER A 401 25.49 -7.76 -20.46
CA SER A 401 25.57 -6.34 -20.86
C SER A 401 26.80 -5.58 -20.32
N SER A 402 27.55 -6.14 -19.36
CA SER A 402 28.67 -5.42 -18.72
C SER A 402 30.04 -5.65 -19.38
N PHE A 403 30.17 -6.64 -20.27
CA PHE A 403 31.46 -6.99 -20.87
C PHE A 403 32.02 -5.98 -21.90
N PRO A 404 31.22 -5.30 -22.76
CA PRO A 404 31.81 -4.38 -23.74
C PRO A 404 32.25 -3.05 -23.10
N VAL A 405 31.66 -2.64 -21.97
CA VAL A 405 31.97 -1.35 -21.32
C VAL A 405 33.30 -1.40 -20.55
N MET A 406 33.56 -2.50 -19.83
CA MET A 406 34.81 -2.71 -19.09
C MET A 406 36.03 -2.83 -20.02
N LEU A 407 35.85 -3.46 -21.18
CA LEU A 407 36.91 -3.56 -22.20
C LEU A 407 37.24 -2.20 -22.82
N MET A 408 36.23 -1.37 -23.09
CA MET A 408 36.42 -0.02 -23.65
C MET A 408 37.05 0.94 -22.64
N LEU A 409 36.69 0.85 -21.35
CA LEU A 409 37.39 1.60 -20.28
C LEU A 409 38.85 1.14 -20.10
N GLY A 410 39.11 -0.18 -20.19
CA GLY A 410 40.46 -0.73 -20.08
C GLY A 410 41.37 -0.30 -21.25
N LEU A 411 40.83 -0.25 -22.48
CA LEU A 411 41.53 0.24 -23.66
C LEU A 411 41.76 1.75 -23.61
N ALA A 412 40.79 2.52 -23.11
CA ALA A 412 40.94 3.97 -22.92
C ALA A 412 42.00 4.30 -21.86
N MET A 413 42.04 3.58 -20.74
CA MET A 413 43.10 3.76 -19.73
C MET A 413 44.49 3.40 -20.28
N LYS A 414 44.62 2.32 -21.06
CA LYS A 414 45.90 1.98 -21.71
C LYS A 414 46.37 3.04 -22.69
N PHE A 415 45.45 3.69 -23.41
CA PHE A 415 45.79 4.76 -24.34
C PHE A 415 46.24 6.03 -23.62
N VAL A 416 45.60 6.38 -22.49
CA VAL A 416 45.98 7.53 -21.65
C VAL A 416 47.31 7.32 -20.93
N LEU A 417 47.65 6.08 -20.56
CA LEU A 417 48.95 5.74 -19.96
C LEU A 417 50.10 5.65 -20.98
N SER A 418 49.80 5.66 -22.29
CA SER A 418 50.78 5.55 -23.39
C SER A 418 51.09 6.88 -24.09
N LEU A 419 50.41 7.96 -23.70
CA LEU A 419 50.64 9.35 -24.12
C LEU A 419 51.34 10.10 -22.99
#